data_AF-A0A934D024-F1
#
_entry.id   AF-A0A934D024-F1
#
_cell.length_a   1.000
_cell.length_b   1.000
_cell.length_c   1.000
_cell.angle_alpha   90.00
_cell.angle_beta   90.00
_cell.angle_gamma   90.00
#
_symmetry.space_group_name_H-M   'P 1'
#
loop_
_entity.id
_entity.type
_entity.pdbx_description
1 polymer ?
#
loop_
_entity_poly.entity_id
_entity_poly.type
_entity_poly.pdbx_seq_one_letter_code
_entity_poly.pdbx_strand_id
1 'polypeptide(L)'
;MQTREQSLRTRAQAAGQAHLFDHFSELEPRARATFLDEVESIDFELVAHFAKLLSAKEPQGGGEIRPPDVFALRRDARADERARRAHAAGEELLRQGRVGYVLVAGGQASRLGYDGPKGAYRIGPVTDRSLFGWHASRLLAARNRYGRPVPWYVMTSPANDAPTRAFFAEHDWFGLDRGEVFFFSQETVPALDFEGRILFSGPGRLFLSPNGHGGTLLALERSGALADARRRGVEQLSYFQVDNPLAPPADPLFLGLHLLAGAGMSSKVVAKRNAAEKVGVIGLVDGRTSCIEYSDLPVEAREARDARGELLYGAGNIAMHVLDVGFVESLTTGGLKLPWHVARKSMNVWDRGAATQKQGAKFETFVFDALPKSPSSVTLEVARAHEFSPVKNAEGEDSPATCRADLCRLHAEWVSARGLPLPKPTGDGVHPVEIDPVLADHREAFLCAPAPKPRVDDKGHVYA
;
A
#
# COMPACT_ATOMS: atom_id res chain seq x y z
N MET A 1 -11.43 38.05 6.41
CA MET A 1 -10.06 37.70 5.96
C MET A 1 -9.00 38.21 6.94
N GLN A 2 -8.98 39.51 7.31
CA GLN A 2 -8.01 40.06 8.28
C GLN A 2 -7.99 39.34 9.64
N THR A 3 -9.14 38.98 10.20
CA THR A 3 -9.21 38.26 11.49
C THR A 3 -8.65 36.83 11.41
N ARG A 4 -8.86 36.15 10.27
CA ARG A 4 -8.34 34.79 10.01
C ARG A 4 -6.82 34.83 9.85
N GLU A 5 -6.32 35.75 9.04
CA GLU A 5 -4.88 35.97 8.86
C GLU A 5 -4.19 36.28 10.19
N GLN A 6 -4.72 37.22 10.97
CA GLN A 6 -4.12 37.61 12.25
C GLN A 6 -4.06 36.42 13.22
N SER A 7 -5.12 35.62 13.29
CA SER A 7 -5.15 34.41 14.12
C SER A 7 -4.09 33.39 13.71
N LEU A 8 -3.97 33.11 12.40
CA LEU A 8 -2.97 32.17 11.89
C LEU A 8 -1.53 32.68 12.06
N ARG A 9 -1.29 33.99 11.89
CA ARG A 9 0.00 34.62 12.20
C ARG A 9 0.38 34.43 13.66
N THR A 10 -0.54 34.68 14.60
CA THR A 10 -0.29 34.48 16.03
C THR A 10 0.00 33.01 16.36
N ARG A 11 -0.75 32.06 15.79
CA ARG A 11 -0.48 30.62 15.96
C ARG A 11 0.90 30.22 15.43
N ALA A 12 1.23 30.64 14.21
CA ALA A 12 2.52 30.34 13.59
C ALA A 12 3.67 30.97 14.38
N GLN A 13 3.52 32.21 14.84
CA GLN A 13 4.51 32.88 15.68
C GLN A 13 4.73 32.15 17.01
N ALA A 14 3.67 31.74 17.69
CA ALA A 14 3.76 30.97 18.94
C ALA A 14 4.46 29.62 18.75
N ALA A 15 4.36 29.03 17.55
CA ALA A 15 5.01 27.79 17.17
C ALA A 15 6.44 27.97 16.61
N GLY A 16 6.99 29.19 16.60
CA GLY A 16 8.32 29.48 16.03
C GLY A 16 8.37 29.45 14.49
N GLN A 17 7.21 29.56 13.83
CA GLN A 17 7.04 29.52 12.38
C GLN A 17 6.59 30.89 11.81
N ALA A 18 7.02 31.99 12.43
CA ALA A 18 6.62 33.34 12.01
C ALA A 18 7.04 33.68 10.58
N HIS A 19 8.16 33.11 10.11
CA HIS A 19 8.72 33.32 8.77
C HIS A 19 7.76 32.91 7.65
N LEU A 20 6.77 32.07 7.95
CA LEU A 20 5.75 31.67 6.98
C LEU A 20 5.04 32.87 6.35
N PHE A 21 4.93 33.98 7.09
CA PHE A 21 4.20 35.16 6.63
C PHE A 21 5.09 36.31 6.14
N ASP A 22 6.41 36.12 6.04
CA ASP A 22 7.37 37.17 5.64
C ASP A 22 7.01 37.78 4.27
N HIS A 23 6.56 36.95 3.33
CA HIS A 23 6.21 37.35 1.96
C HIS A 23 4.71 37.30 1.67
N PHE A 24 3.86 37.15 2.69
CA PHE A 24 2.41 36.99 2.49
C PHE A 24 1.76 38.20 1.80
N SER A 25 2.23 39.41 2.08
CA SER A 25 1.76 40.65 1.47
C SER A 25 2.13 40.79 -0.02
N GLU A 26 3.09 40.01 -0.50
CA GLU A 26 3.50 39.98 -1.91
C GLU A 26 2.64 39.02 -2.75
N LEU A 27 1.87 38.14 -2.10
CA LEU A 27 1.02 37.17 -2.78
C LEU A 27 -0.24 37.82 -3.36
N GLU A 28 -0.64 37.35 -4.54
CA GLU A 28 -1.93 37.67 -5.14
C GLU A 28 -3.11 37.17 -4.29
N PRO A 29 -4.30 37.79 -4.35
CA PRO A 29 -5.44 37.45 -3.48
C PRO A 29 -5.83 35.96 -3.47
N ARG A 30 -5.78 35.28 -4.62
CA ARG A 30 -6.07 33.83 -4.70
C ARG A 30 -4.99 32.99 -4.02
N ALA A 31 -3.72 33.33 -4.23
CA ALA A 31 -2.60 32.64 -3.60
C ALA A 31 -2.61 32.83 -2.07
N ARG A 32 -3.00 34.02 -1.58
CA ARG A 32 -3.21 34.26 -0.15
C ARG A 32 -4.27 33.33 0.44
N ALA A 33 -5.42 33.16 -0.23
CA ALA A 33 -6.47 32.28 0.26
C ALA A 33 -5.96 30.83 0.38
N THR A 34 -5.34 30.30 -0.68
CA THR A 34 -4.75 28.95 -0.67
C THR A 34 -3.68 28.80 0.42
N PHE A 35 -2.81 29.78 0.59
CA PHE A 35 -1.79 29.77 1.63
C PHE A 35 -2.40 29.72 3.04
N LEU A 36 -3.45 30.51 3.31
CA LEU A 36 -4.13 30.49 4.60
C LEU A 36 -4.81 29.14 4.86
N ASP A 37 -5.37 28.50 3.83
CA ASP A 37 -5.94 27.15 3.94
C ASP A 37 -4.85 26.12 4.28
N GLU A 38 -3.68 26.20 3.63
CA GLU A 38 -2.54 25.34 3.94
C GLU A 38 -2.04 25.54 5.38
N VAL A 39 -1.81 26.80 5.82
CA VAL A 39 -1.35 27.10 7.19
C VAL A 39 -2.37 26.67 8.25
N GLU A 40 -3.66 26.83 7.98
CA GLU A 40 -4.72 26.40 8.90
C GLU A 40 -4.75 24.89 9.11
N SER A 41 -4.41 24.12 8.07
CA SER A 41 -4.32 22.66 8.10
C SER A 41 -3.12 22.12 8.90
N ILE A 42 -2.13 22.97 9.23
CA ILE A 42 -0.92 22.55 9.93
C ILE A 42 -1.21 22.30 11.43
N ASP A 43 -0.86 21.10 11.85
CA ASP A 43 -0.69 20.76 13.26
C ASP A 43 0.69 21.26 13.75
N PHE A 44 0.70 22.42 14.39
CA PHE A 44 1.94 23.02 14.92
C PHE A 44 2.54 22.26 16.10
N GLU A 45 1.75 21.46 16.84
CA GLU A 45 2.29 20.61 17.91
C GLU A 45 3.09 19.46 17.30
N LEU A 46 2.59 18.89 16.21
CA LEU A 46 3.32 17.89 15.43
C LEU A 46 4.60 18.46 14.81
N VAL A 47 4.56 19.71 14.31
CA VAL A 47 5.77 20.40 13.82
C VAL A 47 6.81 20.55 14.93
N ALA A 48 6.40 20.92 16.14
CA ALA A 48 7.30 21.00 17.29
C ALA A 48 7.87 19.62 17.67
N HIS A 49 7.09 18.55 17.53
CA HIS A 49 7.57 17.17 17.70
C HIS A 49 8.62 16.80 16.65
N PHE A 50 8.40 17.13 15.38
CA PHE A 50 9.36 16.91 14.29
C PHE A 50 10.68 17.66 14.49
N ALA A 51 10.63 18.92 14.94
CA ALA A 51 11.83 19.68 15.28
C ALA A 51 12.65 19.00 16.39
N LYS A 52 12.00 18.36 17.36
CA LYS A 52 12.68 17.54 18.39
C LYS A 52 13.31 16.29 17.79
N LEU A 53 12.63 15.59 16.87
CA LEU A 53 13.18 14.41 16.19
C LEU A 53 14.42 14.72 15.35
N LEU A 54 14.46 15.90 14.70
CA LEU A 54 15.64 16.35 13.95
C LEU A 54 16.88 16.49 14.84
N SER A 55 16.67 16.92 16.09
CA SER A 55 17.73 17.14 17.08
C SER A 55 18.09 15.89 17.88
N ALA A 56 17.25 14.85 17.81
CA ALA A 56 17.51 13.60 18.50
C ALA A 56 18.66 12.85 17.81
N LYS A 57 19.52 12.21 18.61
CA LYS A 57 20.41 11.18 18.06
C LYS A 57 19.54 10.06 17.52
N GLU A 58 19.85 9.58 16.31
CA GLU A 58 19.17 8.41 15.78
C GLU A 58 19.33 7.27 16.80
N PRO A 59 18.23 6.63 17.22
CA PRO A 59 18.34 5.45 18.05
C PRO A 59 19.17 4.44 17.27
N GLN A 60 20.30 4.03 17.84
CA GLN A 60 21.05 2.91 17.28
C GLN A 60 20.15 1.69 17.42
N GLY A 61 19.65 1.17 16.30
CA GLY A 61 18.92 -0.09 16.25
C GLY A 61 19.73 -1.16 16.98
N GLY A 62 19.18 -1.67 18.08
CA GLY A 62 19.95 -2.48 19.04
C GLY A 62 19.14 -3.58 19.70
N GLY A 63 17.94 -3.85 19.19
CA GLY A 63 17.16 -4.99 19.63
C GLY A 63 17.75 -6.30 19.09
N GLU A 64 17.53 -7.40 19.80
CA GLU A 64 17.95 -8.72 19.34
C GLU A 64 17.08 -9.12 18.13
N ILE A 65 17.70 -9.25 16.96
CA ILE A 65 17.04 -9.64 15.73
C ILE A 65 17.06 -11.17 15.60
N ARG A 66 15.90 -11.77 15.34
CA ARG A 66 15.74 -13.21 15.04
C ARG A 66 14.85 -13.41 13.82
N PRO A 67 15.00 -14.53 13.07
CA PRO A 67 14.10 -14.84 11.96
C PRO A 67 12.66 -15.02 12.46
N PRO A 68 11.64 -14.74 11.61
CA PRO A 68 10.24 -14.89 12.01
C PRO A 68 9.84 -16.38 12.03
N ASP A 69 8.76 -16.69 12.75
CA ASP A 69 8.02 -17.93 12.48
C ASP A 69 7.18 -17.73 11.21
N VAL A 70 7.44 -18.54 10.18
CA VAL A 70 6.83 -18.43 8.86
C VAL A 70 5.87 -19.59 8.63
N PHE A 71 4.63 -19.27 8.30
CA PHE A 71 3.71 -20.24 7.72
C PHE A 71 4.12 -20.50 6.27
N ALA A 72 5.01 -21.47 6.10
CA ALA A 72 5.70 -21.74 4.84
C ALA A 72 4.76 -22.22 3.71
N LEU A 73 5.21 -22.02 2.47
CA LEU A 73 4.53 -22.53 1.28
C LEU A 73 4.57 -24.07 1.23
N ARG A 74 5.74 -24.65 1.56
CA ARG A 74 5.91 -26.10 1.70
C ARG A 74 5.54 -26.52 3.11
N ARG A 75 4.55 -27.39 3.23
CA ARG A 75 3.90 -27.75 4.50
C ARG A 75 4.07 -29.23 4.77
N ASP A 76 4.21 -29.56 6.05
CA ASP A 76 4.03 -30.92 6.52
C ASP A 76 2.53 -31.21 6.72
N ALA A 77 2.20 -32.46 7.05
CA ALA A 77 0.81 -32.89 7.24
C ALA A 77 0.07 -32.07 8.33
N ARG A 78 0.77 -31.60 9.36
CA ARG A 78 0.19 -30.80 10.44
C ARG A 78 -0.10 -29.38 9.97
N ALA A 79 0.84 -28.76 9.27
CA ALA A 79 0.68 -27.45 8.68
C ALA A 79 -0.41 -27.43 7.60
N ASP A 80 -0.54 -28.51 6.81
CA ASP A 80 -1.63 -28.67 5.85
C ASP A 80 -3.01 -28.76 6.51
N GLU A 81 -3.12 -29.50 7.62
CA GLU A 81 -4.36 -29.54 8.38
C GLU A 81 -4.74 -28.17 8.96
N ARG A 82 -3.74 -27.42 9.48
CA ARG A 82 -3.98 -26.02 9.88
C ARG A 82 -4.38 -25.15 8.69
N ALA A 83 -3.76 -25.33 7.52
CA ALA A 83 -4.09 -24.57 6.32
C ALA A 83 -5.54 -24.83 5.88
N ARG A 84 -6.00 -26.08 5.90
CA ARG A 84 -7.40 -26.44 5.58
C ARG A 84 -8.39 -25.78 6.54
N ARG A 85 -8.12 -25.84 7.85
CA ARG A 85 -8.98 -25.19 8.87
C ARG A 85 -9.00 -23.67 8.72
N ALA A 86 -7.84 -23.07 8.49
CA ALA A 86 -7.72 -21.65 8.22
C ALA A 86 -8.49 -21.26 6.95
N HIS A 87 -8.27 -21.96 5.84
CA HIS A 87 -9.00 -21.71 4.59
C HIS A 87 -10.52 -21.74 4.80
N ALA A 88 -11.05 -22.77 5.48
CA ALA A 88 -12.47 -22.87 5.79
C ALA A 88 -12.97 -21.69 6.66
N ALA A 89 -12.20 -21.29 7.68
CA ALA A 89 -12.54 -20.15 8.53
C ALA A 89 -12.53 -18.81 7.75
N GLY A 90 -11.57 -18.61 6.86
CA GLY A 90 -11.50 -17.41 6.03
C GLY A 90 -12.58 -17.36 4.95
N GLU A 91 -12.93 -18.50 4.35
CA GLU A 91 -14.10 -18.57 3.46
C GLU A 91 -15.40 -18.22 4.20
N GLU A 92 -15.56 -18.70 5.43
CA GLU A 92 -16.73 -18.36 6.24
C GLU A 92 -16.76 -16.85 6.56
N LEU A 93 -15.62 -16.26 6.90
CA LEU A 93 -15.51 -14.81 7.11
C LEU A 93 -15.94 -14.00 5.87
N LEU A 94 -15.55 -14.46 4.68
CA LEU A 94 -15.94 -13.86 3.40
C LEU A 94 -17.45 -14.06 3.11
N ARG A 95 -17.99 -15.27 3.33
CA ARG A 95 -19.44 -15.56 3.18
C ARG A 95 -20.32 -14.83 4.19
N GLN A 96 -19.77 -14.39 5.31
CA GLN A 96 -20.45 -13.55 6.29
C GLN A 96 -20.35 -12.05 5.98
N GLY A 97 -19.55 -11.65 4.98
CA GLY A 97 -19.37 -10.24 4.62
C GLY A 97 -18.58 -9.44 5.66
N ARG A 98 -17.73 -10.11 6.45
CA ARG A 98 -16.97 -9.51 7.57
C ARG A 98 -15.60 -8.97 7.14
N VAL A 99 -15.35 -8.86 5.83
CA VAL A 99 -14.08 -8.42 5.25
C VAL A 99 -14.27 -7.14 4.45
N GLY A 100 -13.45 -6.13 4.71
CA GLY A 100 -13.30 -4.94 3.90
C GLY A 100 -11.94 -4.92 3.20
N TYR A 101 -11.82 -4.14 2.13
CA TYR A 101 -10.63 -4.14 1.27
C TYR A 101 -10.03 -2.74 1.24
N VAL A 102 -8.80 -2.57 1.71
CA VAL A 102 -8.10 -1.29 1.75
C VAL A 102 -7.05 -1.26 0.66
N LEU A 103 -7.29 -0.43 -0.36
CA LEU A 103 -6.34 -0.17 -1.43
C LEU A 103 -5.54 1.09 -1.15
N VAL A 104 -4.21 0.96 -1.08
CA VAL A 104 -3.31 2.11 -0.99
C VAL A 104 -2.98 2.61 -2.40
N ALA A 105 -3.62 3.72 -2.79
CA ALA A 105 -3.51 4.33 -4.10
C ALA A 105 -3.11 5.82 -4.06
N GLY A 106 -2.47 6.28 -2.98
CA GLY A 106 -2.04 7.67 -2.85
C GLY A 106 -0.85 8.09 -3.70
N GLY A 107 -0.14 7.13 -4.29
CA GLY A 107 1.01 7.36 -5.16
C GLY A 107 0.64 7.91 -6.54
N GLN A 108 1.47 8.81 -7.05
CA GLN A 108 1.47 9.25 -8.45
C GLN A 108 2.29 8.28 -9.32
N ALA A 109 1.97 8.20 -10.61
CA ALA A 109 2.69 7.37 -11.56
C ALA A 109 3.86 8.08 -12.27
N SER A 110 4.37 9.19 -11.72
CA SER A 110 5.37 10.04 -12.39
C SER A 110 6.65 9.29 -12.76
N ARG A 111 7.06 8.29 -11.95
CA ARG A 111 8.20 7.40 -12.27
C ARG A 111 7.97 6.49 -13.49
N LEU A 112 6.71 6.31 -13.89
CA LEU A 112 6.30 5.56 -15.08
C LEU A 112 6.13 6.47 -16.32
N GLY A 113 6.40 7.77 -16.18
CA GLY A 113 6.13 8.75 -17.24
C GLY A 113 4.63 9.01 -17.46
N TYR A 114 3.77 8.68 -16.48
CA TYR A 114 2.32 8.90 -16.56
C TYR A 114 1.90 10.03 -15.62
N ASP A 115 1.18 11.01 -16.16
CA ASP A 115 0.62 12.13 -15.42
C ASP A 115 -0.78 11.79 -14.91
N GLY A 116 -0.84 11.16 -13.75
CA GLY A 116 -2.10 10.78 -13.11
C GLY A 116 -1.93 9.73 -12.01
N PRO A 117 -3.05 9.33 -11.36
CA PRO A 117 -3.03 8.33 -10.31
C PRO A 117 -2.51 7.00 -10.85
N LYS A 118 -1.64 6.34 -10.08
CA LYS A 118 -1.03 5.07 -10.48
C LYS A 118 -2.06 3.99 -10.81
N GLY A 119 -3.19 3.96 -10.11
CA GLY A 119 -4.26 3.01 -10.40
C GLY A 119 -4.89 3.16 -11.79
N ALA A 120 -4.80 4.33 -12.43
CA ALA A 120 -5.30 4.52 -13.80
C ALA A 120 -4.32 3.99 -14.87
N TYR A 121 -3.10 3.62 -14.49
CA TYR A 121 -2.10 3.10 -15.42
C TYR A 121 -2.54 1.75 -16.01
N ARG A 122 -2.40 1.59 -17.33
CA ARG A 122 -2.81 0.41 -18.10
C ARG A 122 -1.80 -0.73 -17.94
N ILE A 123 -2.22 -1.81 -17.30
CA ILE A 123 -1.36 -2.95 -16.97
C ILE A 123 -1.81 -4.27 -17.58
N GLY A 124 -3.07 -4.40 -17.98
CA GLY A 124 -3.58 -5.62 -18.60
C GLY A 124 -2.72 -6.02 -19.82
N PRO A 125 -2.19 -7.25 -19.88
CA PRO A 125 -1.25 -7.64 -20.94
C PRO A 125 -1.88 -7.63 -22.33
N VAL A 126 -3.17 -7.94 -22.45
CA VAL A 126 -3.89 -8.01 -23.72
C VAL A 126 -4.99 -6.94 -23.79
N THR A 127 -5.76 -6.77 -22.70
CA THR A 127 -6.89 -5.83 -22.67
C THR A 127 -6.49 -4.37 -22.42
N ASP A 128 -5.23 -4.13 -22.02
CA ASP A 128 -4.75 -2.83 -21.54
C ASP A 128 -5.61 -2.25 -20.39
N ARG A 129 -6.30 -3.10 -19.62
CA ARG A 129 -7.07 -2.70 -18.42
C ARG A 129 -6.17 -1.97 -17.42
N SER A 130 -6.73 -0.96 -16.74
CA SER A 130 -6.02 -0.23 -15.69
C SER A 130 -5.81 -1.06 -14.43
N LEU A 131 -4.86 -0.68 -13.58
CA LEU A 131 -4.65 -1.30 -12.26
C LEU A 131 -5.93 -1.25 -11.40
N PHE A 132 -6.67 -0.14 -11.41
CA PHE A 132 -7.97 -0.04 -10.71
C PHE A 132 -8.99 -1.02 -11.26
N GLY A 133 -9.12 -1.11 -12.59
CA GLY A 133 -10.02 -2.09 -13.21
C GLY A 133 -9.62 -3.52 -12.87
N TRP A 134 -8.32 -3.81 -12.83
CA TRP A 134 -7.80 -5.14 -12.47
C TRP A 134 -8.22 -5.54 -11.05
N HIS A 135 -7.96 -4.66 -10.08
CA HIS A 135 -8.34 -4.89 -8.68
C HIS A 135 -9.86 -4.97 -8.50
N ALA A 136 -10.62 -4.11 -9.17
CA ALA A 136 -12.08 -4.15 -9.15
C ALA A 136 -12.61 -5.51 -9.64
N SER A 137 -12.05 -6.07 -10.71
CA SER A 137 -12.43 -7.39 -11.22
C SER A 137 -12.12 -8.52 -10.24
N ARG A 138 -11.02 -8.44 -9.48
CA ARG A 138 -10.75 -9.42 -8.40
C ARG A 138 -11.78 -9.31 -7.28
N LEU A 139 -12.20 -8.10 -6.92
CA LEU A 139 -13.26 -7.88 -5.93
C LEU A 139 -14.63 -8.35 -6.45
N LEU A 140 -14.94 -8.12 -7.73
CA LEU A 140 -16.14 -8.68 -8.36
C LEU A 140 -16.14 -10.20 -8.37
N ALA A 141 -15.00 -10.83 -8.61
CA ALA A 141 -14.86 -12.29 -8.51
C ALA A 141 -15.16 -12.79 -7.09
N ALA A 142 -14.65 -12.09 -6.07
CA ALA A 142 -14.95 -12.37 -4.67
C ALA A 142 -16.45 -12.18 -4.36
N ARG A 143 -17.07 -11.08 -4.83
CA ARG A 143 -18.51 -10.81 -4.70
C ARG A 143 -19.34 -11.94 -5.30
N ASN A 144 -18.99 -12.38 -6.51
CA ASN A 144 -19.70 -13.45 -7.22
C ASN A 144 -19.53 -14.80 -6.51
N ARG A 145 -18.34 -15.11 -5.99
CA ARG A 145 -18.06 -16.37 -5.30
C ARG A 145 -18.73 -16.48 -3.94
N TYR A 146 -18.71 -15.40 -3.15
CA TYR A 146 -19.15 -15.43 -1.76
C TYR A 146 -20.55 -14.82 -1.55
N GLY A 147 -21.13 -14.19 -2.58
CA GLY A 147 -22.49 -13.65 -2.54
C GLY A 147 -22.66 -12.46 -1.58
N ARG A 148 -21.58 -11.72 -1.32
CA ARG A 148 -21.56 -10.59 -0.38
C ARG A 148 -21.00 -9.33 -1.03
N PRO A 149 -21.49 -8.14 -0.65
CA PRO A 149 -20.88 -6.89 -1.05
C PRO A 149 -19.40 -6.82 -0.68
N VAL A 150 -18.64 -6.00 -1.40
CA VAL A 150 -17.19 -5.84 -1.24
C VAL A 150 -16.85 -4.40 -0.84
N PRO A 151 -16.92 -4.04 0.47
CA PRO A 151 -16.58 -2.70 0.93
C PRO A 151 -15.14 -2.36 0.57
N TRP A 152 -14.94 -1.47 -0.39
CA TRP A 152 -13.65 -1.13 -0.95
C TRP A 152 -13.24 0.29 -0.54
N TYR A 153 -12.31 0.37 0.39
CA TYR A 153 -11.74 1.60 0.89
C TYR A 153 -10.51 1.98 0.06
N VAL A 154 -10.64 2.99 -0.79
CA VAL A 154 -9.57 3.44 -1.69
C VAL A 154 -8.89 4.67 -1.10
N MET A 155 -7.66 4.49 -0.62
CA MET A 155 -6.86 5.58 -0.10
C MET A 155 -6.21 6.37 -1.24
N THR A 156 -6.46 7.68 -1.27
CA THR A 156 -5.89 8.64 -2.21
C THR A 156 -4.87 9.54 -1.51
N SER A 157 -4.36 10.54 -2.22
CA SER A 157 -3.66 11.71 -1.68
C SER A 157 -4.40 12.98 -2.11
N PRO A 158 -4.16 14.13 -1.45
CA PRO A 158 -4.80 15.38 -1.87
C PRO A 158 -4.53 15.72 -3.34
N ALA A 159 -3.37 15.31 -3.87
CA ALA A 159 -2.98 15.53 -5.26
C ALA A 159 -3.67 14.59 -6.27
N ASN A 160 -4.22 13.45 -5.84
CA ASN A 160 -4.81 12.46 -6.75
C ASN A 160 -6.25 12.04 -6.43
N ASP A 161 -6.88 12.58 -5.38
CA ASP A 161 -8.24 12.21 -5.00
C ASP A 161 -9.27 12.54 -6.09
N ALA A 162 -9.33 13.80 -6.52
CA ALA A 162 -10.23 14.25 -7.57
C ALA A 162 -10.07 13.47 -8.90
N PRO A 163 -8.85 13.32 -9.48
CA PRO A 163 -8.69 12.55 -10.71
C PRO A 163 -9.00 11.05 -10.51
N THR A 164 -8.75 10.47 -9.32
CA THR A 164 -9.13 9.08 -9.04
C THR A 164 -10.64 8.90 -9.05
N ARG A 165 -11.39 9.78 -8.37
CA ARG A 165 -12.87 9.73 -8.36
C ARG A 165 -13.45 9.91 -9.75
N ALA A 166 -12.91 10.85 -10.53
CA ALA A 166 -13.32 11.09 -11.91
C ALA A 166 -13.10 9.85 -12.77
N PHE A 167 -11.95 9.19 -12.64
CA PHE A 167 -11.62 7.97 -13.37
C PHE A 167 -12.58 6.82 -13.05
N PHE A 168 -12.95 6.63 -11.78
CA PHE A 168 -13.97 5.64 -11.39
C PHE A 168 -15.34 5.95 -11.98
N ALA A 169 -15.75 7.23 -11.97
CA ALA A 169 -17.03 7.63 -12.54
C ALA A 169 -17.10 7.43 -14.06
N GLU A 170 -16.00 7.72 -14.77
CA GLU A 170 -15.87 7.49 -16.22
C GLU A 170 -15.99 5.99 -16.58
N HIS A 171 -15.54 5.11 -15.70
CA HIS A 171 -15.54 3.66 -15.90
C HIS A 171 -16.72 2.95 -15.21
N ASP A 172 -17.78 3.69 -14.89
CA ASP A 172 -18.99 3.18 -14.22
C ASP A 172 -18.66 2.29 -13.00
N TRP A 173 -17.75 2.77 -12.14
CA TRP A 173 -17.27 2.09 -10.94
C TRP A 173 -16.75 0.66 -11.20
N PHE A 174 -16.35 0.38 -12.44
CA PHE A 174 -15.91 -0.93 -12.90
C PHE A 174 -16.93 -2.05 -12.65
N GLY A 175 -18.23 -1.73 -12.60
CA GLY A 175 -19.32 -2.68 -12.31
C GLY A 175 -19.59 -2.96 -10.83
N LEU A 176 -18.93 -2.23 -9.92
CA LEU A 176 -19.24 -2.20 -8.50
C LEU A 176 -20.36 -1.20 -8.20
N ASP A 177 -21.12 -1.43 -7.14
CA ASP A 177 -22.09 -0.42 -6.70
C ASP A 177 -21.34 0.79 -6.12
N ARG A 178 -21.80 2.01 -6.41
CA ARG A 178 -21.17 3.25 -5.90
C ARG A 178 -21.03 3.25 -4.38
N GLY A 179 -22.00 2.65 -3.69
CA GLY A 179 -22.03 2.53 -2.24
C GLY A 179 -21.06 1.50 -1.68
N GLU A 180 -20.41 0.67 -2.50
CA GLU A 180 -19.34 -0.25 -2.10
C GLU A 180 -17.97 0.44 -2.05
N VAL A 181 -17.79 1.53 -2.80
CA VAL A 181 -16.49 2.24 -2.89
C VAL A 181 -16.46 3.45 -1.97
N PHE A 182 -15.58 3.42 -0.97
CA PHE A 182 -15.34 4.52 -0.04
C PHE A 182 -13.96 5.12 -0.30
N PHE A 183 -13.93 6.35 -0.82
CA PHE A 183 -12.67 7.07 -1.03
C PHE A 183 -12.32 7.91 0.19
N PHE A 184 -11.07 7.81 0.63
CA PHE A 184 -10.52 8.64 1.70
C PHE A 184 -9.10 9.08 1.34
N SER A 185 -8.73 10.30 1.70
CA SER A 185 -7.38 10.82 1.41
C SER A 185 -6.48 10.65 2.61
N GLN A 186 -5.24 10.25 2.38
CA GLN A 186 -4.19 10.35 3.39
C GLN A 186 -3.86 11.82 3.67
N GLU A 187 -3.19 12.05 4.79
CA GLU A 187 -2.75 13.37 5.20
C GLU A 187 -1.38 13.72 4.65
N THR A 188 -1.09 15.01 4.61
CA THR A 188 0.24 15.53 4.32
C THR A 188 0.78 16.28 5.51
N VAL A 189 2.09 16.17 5.72
CA VAL A 189 2.83 16.88 6.75
C VAL A 189 3.88 17.79 6.13
N PRO A 190 4.23 18.91 6.79
CA PRO A 190 5.24 19.83 6.26
C PRO A 190 6.64 19.22 6.32
N ALA A 191 7.43 19.48 5.28
CA ALA A 191 8.87 19.27 5.31
C ALA A 191 9.52 20.42 6.09
N LEU A 192 10.56 20.09 6.86
CA LEU A 192 11.28 21.05 7.69
C LEU A 192 12.74 21.16 7.24
N ASP A 193 13.34 22.34 7.41
CA ASP A 193 14.81 22.44 7.44
C ASP A 193 15.38 21.90 8.76
N PHE A 194 16.71 21.84 8.87
CA PHE A 194 17.36 21.35 10.10
C PHE A 194 17.24 22.29 11.30
N GLU A 195 16.76 23.52 11.09
CA GLU A 195 16.37 24.43 12.18
C GLU A 195 14.91 24.22 12.64
N GLY A 196 14.19 23.26 12.03
CA GLY A 196 12.79 22.96 12.37
C GLY A 196 11.78 23.92 11.74
N ARG A 197 12.18 24.71 10.74
CA ARG A 197 11.29 25.64 10.04
C ARG A 197 10.63 24.97 8.85
N ILE A 198 9.34 25.22 8.68
CA ILE A 198 8.57 24.75 7.53
C ILE A 198 9.14 25.34 6.24
N LEU A 199 9.33 24.48 5.25
CA LEU A 199 9.82 24.80 3.91
C LEU A 199 8.68 25.20 2.97
N PHE A 200 9.02 25.93 1.90
CA PHE A 200 8.11 26.28 0.82
C PHE A 200 8.45 25.50 -0.46
N SER A 201 7.43 25.06 -1.19
CA SER A 201 7.59 24.45 -2.52
C SER A 201 7.53 25.50 -3.65
N GLY A 202 6.94 26.65 -3.38
CA GLY A 202 6.78 27.78 -4.29
C GLY A 202 6.30 29.04 -3.56
N PRO A 203 6.16 30.17 -4.27
CA PRO A 203 5.61 31.40 -3.70
C PRO A 203 4.23 31.14 -3.08
N GLY A 204 4.12 31.32 -1.76
CA GLY A 204 2.87 31.11 -1.03
C GLY A 204 2.38 29.66 -1.00
N ARG A 205 3.26 28.68 -1.22
CA ARG A 205 2.94 27.25 -1.19
C ARG A 205 3.87 26.51 -0.22
N LEU A 206 3.30 25.92 0.82
CA LEU A 206 4.06 25.10 1.76
C LEU A 206 4.63 23.86 1.05
N PHE A 207 5.77 23.39 1.52
CA PHE A 207 6.33 22.12 1.09
C PHE A 207 5.68 21.01 1.91
N LEU A 208 4.61 20.42 1.38
CA LEU A 208 3.91 19.31 2.01
C LEU A 208 4.31 17.99 1.37
N SER A 209 4.41 16.93 2.17
CA SER A 209 4.61 15.56 1.69
C SER A 209 3.64 14.59 2.35
N PRO A 210 3.29 13.48 1.69
CA PRO A 210 2.51 12.41 2.32
C PRO A 210 3.16 11.95 3.62
N ASN A 211 2.36 11.60 4.63
CA ASN A 211 2.82 11.14 5.93
C ASN A 211 3.23 9.65 6.00
N GLY A 212 3.58 9.07 4.85
CA GLY A 212 3.93 7.65 4.70
C GLY A 212 2.71 6.71 4.71
N HIS A 213 2.93 5.45 4.34
CA HIS A 213 1.84 4.48 4.23
C HIS A 213 1.26 4.06 5.60
N GLY A 214 1.95 4.31 6.72
CA GLY A 214 1.38 4.18 8.07
C GLY A 214 0.25 5.17 8.35
N GLY A 215 0.24 6.32 7.65
CA GLY A 215 -0.82 7.31 7.70
C GLY A 215 -2.18 6.77 7.25
N THR A 216 -2.20 5.65 6.51
CA THR A 216 -3.45 4.96 6.13
C THR A 216 -4.32 4.64 7.33
N LEU A 217 -3.72 4.23 8.46
CA LEU A 217 -4.48 3.85 9.66
C LEU A 217 -5.23 5.06 10.22
N LEU A 218 -4.54 6.20 10.35
CA LEU A 218 -5.15 7.44 10.82
C LEU A 218 -6.19 7.97 9.82
N ALA A 219 -5.91 7.87 8.52
CA ALA A 219 -6.82 8.33 7.48
C ALA A 219 -8.13 7.50 7.46
N LEU A 220 -8.07 6.20 7.77
CA LEU A 220 -9.27 5.38 7.94
C LEU A 220 -10.14 5.86 9.11
N GLU A 221 -9.52 6.26 10.22
CA GLU A 221 -10.22 6.78 11.40
C GLU A 221 -10.84 8.16 11.11
N ARG A 222 -10.03 9.13 10.69
CA ARG A 222 -10.46 10.53 10.47
C ARG A 222 -11.51 10.68 9.36
N SER A 223 -11.48 9.82 8.34
CA SER A 223 -12.47 9.85 7.25
C SER A 223 -13.82 9.22 7.62
N GLY A 224 -13.90 8.54 8.77
CA GLY A 224 -15.06 7.74 9.14
C GLY A 224 -15.13 6.37 8.45
N ALA A 225 -14.09 5.95 7.72
CA ALA A 225 -14.04 4.64 7.07
C ALA A 225 -14.07 3.48 8.08
N LEU A 226 -13.46 3.62 9.26
CA LEU A 226 -13.59 2.61 10.33
C LEU A 226 -15.04 2.51 10.84
N ALA A 227 -15.71 3.65 11.03
CA ALA A 227 -17.13 3.67 11.42
C ALA A 227 -18.03 3.07 10.32
N ASP A 228 -17.71 3.33 9.05
CA ASP A 228 -18.35 2.70 7.90
C ASP A 228 -18.16 1.18 7.89
N ALA A 229 -16.94 0.70 8.12
CA ALA A 229 -16.61 -0.71 8.25
C ALA A 229 -17.42 -1.39 9.36
N ARG A 230 -17.45 -0.80 10.56
CA ARG A 230 -18.26 -1.29 11.69
C ARG A 230 -19.74 -1.38 11.33
N ARG A 231 -20.30 -0.33 10.71
CA ARG A 231 -21.71 -0.30 10.30
C ARG A 231 -22.05 -1.41 9.31
N ARG A 232 -21.10 -1.82 8.46
CA ARG A 232 -21.27 -2.91 7.49
C ARG A 232 -21.00 -4.30 8.08
N GLY A 233 -20.61 -4.40 9.35
CA GLY A 233 -20.21 -5.66 9.98
C GLY A 233 -18.83 -6.14 9.56
N VAL A 234 -17.98 -5.28 8.99
CA VAL A 234 -16.59 -5.59 8.69
C VAL A 234 -15.79 -5.65 9.98
N GLU A 235 -15.03 -6.73 10.13
CA GLU A 235 -14.12 -6.95 11.26
C GLU A 235 -12.65 -7.00 10.82
N GLN A 236 -12.40 -7.46 9.59
CA GLN A 236 -11.05 -7.63 9.05
C GLN A 236 -10.87 -6.78 7.81
N LEU A 237 -9.75 -6.05 7.72
CA LEU A 237 -9.37 -5.24 6.57
C LEU A 237 -8.22 -5.91 5.82
N SER A 238 -8.48 -6.36 4.60
CA SER A 238 -7.45 -6.83 3.67
C SER A 238 -6.79 -5.62 3.01
N TYR A 239 -5.53 -5.38 3.35
CA TYR A 239 -4.74 -4.22 2.93
C TYR A 239 -3.75 -4.60 1.83
N PHE A 240 -3.70 -3.84 0.74
CA PHE A 240 -2.79 -4.09 -0.38
C PHE A 240 -2.45 -2.82 -1.17
N GLN A 241 -1.34 -2.88 -1.91
CA GLN A 241 -0.84 -1.77 -2.73
C GLN A 241 -1.43 -1.80 -4.13
N VAL A 242 -1.70 -0.61 -4.69
CA VAL A 242 -2.26 -0.47 -6.04
C VAL A 242 -1.38 -1.05 -7.14
N ASP A 243 -0.08 -1.17 -6.90
CA ASP A 243 0.91 -1.46 -7.93
C ASP A 243 1.22 -2.93 -8.16
N ASN A 244 0.60 -3.83 -7.40
CA ASN A 244 0.78 -5.28 -7.55
C ASN A 244 -0.54 -5.94 -8.01
N PRO A 245 -0.78 -6.11 -9.33
CA PRO A 245 -2.01 -6.74 -9.83
C PRO A 245 -2.10 -8.23 -9.48
N LEU A 246 -0.98 -8.88 -9.12
CA LEU A 246 -0.96 -10.28 -8.68
C LEU A 246 -1.48 -10.47 -7.25
N ALA A 247 -1.61 -9.43 -6.44
CA ALA A 247 -2.13 -9.51 -5.07
C ALA A 247 -3.58 -10.03 -5.03
N PRO A 248 -3.89 -11.19 -4.42
CA PRO A 248 -5.27 -11.63 -4.19
C PRO A 248 -5.88 -10.93 -2.97
N PRO A 249 -6.83 -9.99 -3.13
CA PRO A 249 -7.37 -9.24 -2.00
C PRO A 249 -8.28 -10.07 -1.08
N ALA A 250 -8.93 -11.11 -1.60
CA ALA A 250 -9.88 -11.96 -0.88
C ALA A 250 -9.33 -13.38 -0.64
N ASP A 251 -8.09 -13.50 -0.14
CA ASP A 251 -7.45 -14.79 0.14
C ASP A 251 -8.00 -15.44 1.44
N PRO A 252 -8.77 -16.54 1.35
CA PRO A 252 -9.34 -17.20 2.51
C PRO A 252 -8.28 -17.84 3.43
N LEU A 253 -7.15 -18.33 2.90
CA LEU A 253 -6.11 -18.91 3.74
C LEU A 253 -5.51 -17.84 4.66
N PHE A 254 -5.16 -16.69 4.10
CA PHE A 254 -4.53 -15.62 4.87
C PHE A 254 -5.49 -15.02 5.91
N LEU A 255 -6.72 -14.74 5.51
CA LEU A 255 -7.78 -14.25 6.40
C LEU A 255 -8.05 -15.22 7.55
N GLY A 256 -8.14 -16.52 7.24
CA GLY A 256 -8.38 -17.54 8.24
C GLY A 256 -7.23 -17.76 9.20
N LEU A 257 -5.98 -17.72 8.72
CA LEU A 257 -4.80 -17.79 9.60
C LEU A 257 -4.77 -16.60 10.56
N HIS A 258 -5.02 -15.39 10.05
CA HIS A 258 -5.10 -14.18 10.86
C HIS A 258 -6.18 -14.28 11.94
N LEU A 259 -7.40 -14.68 11.55
CA LEU A 259 -8.54 -14.83 12.45
C LEU A 259 -8.27 -15.87 13.56
N LEU A 260 -7.80 -17.07 13.18
CA LEU A 260 -7.55 -18.15 14.13
C LEU A 260 -6.38 -17.84 15.08
N ALA A 261 -5.46 -16.97 14.68
CA ALA A 261 -4.36 -16.51 15.53
C ALA A 261 -4.76 -15.39 16.50
N GLY A 262 -5.97 -14.82 16.38
CA GLY A 262 -6.38 -13.63 17.13
C GLY A 262 -5.44 -12.44 16.88
N ALA A 263 -4.93 -12.33 15.65
CA ALA A 263 -3.93 -11.33 15.29
C ALA A 263 -4.58 -9.94 15.13
N GLY A 264 -3.85 -8.88 15.50
CA GLY A 264 -4.23 -7.50 15.17
C GLY A 264 -3.74 -7.08 13.78
N MET A 265 -2.55 -7.57 13.39
CA MET A 265 -1.99 -7.41 12.06
C MET A 265 -1.23 -8.69 11.67
N SER A 266 -1.39 -9.11 10.42
CA SER A 266 -0.61 -10.19 9.79
C SER A 266 -0.03 -9.73 8.46
N SER A 267 1.03 -10.38 7.97
CA SER A 267 1.71 -10.02 6.71
C SER A 267 1.92 -11.22 5.80
N LYS A 268 1.78 -11.01 4.49
CA LYS A 268 2.32 -11.91 3.49
C LYS A 268 3.77 -11.55 3.16
N VAL A 269 4.55 -12.57 2.86
CA VAL A 269 5.95 -12.45 2.46
C VAL A 269 6.25 -13.35 1.27
N VAL A 270 7.29 -12.98 0.52
CA VAL A 270 7.91 -13.85 -0.48
C VAL A 270 9.35 -14.10 -0.07
N ALA A 271 9.89 -15.25 -0.49
CA ALA A 271 11.33 -15.46 -0.37
C ALA A 271 12.10 -14.36 -1.13
N LYS A 272 13.12 -13.80 -0.47
CA LYS A 272 14.05 -12.87 -1.11
C LYS A 272 14.77 -13.56 -2.27
N ARG A 273 14.94 -12.86 -3.38
CA ARG A 273 15.67 -13.33 -4.57
C ARG A 273 17.15 -13.57 -4.25
N ASN A 274 17.72 -12.71 -3.40
CA ASN A 274 19.10 -12.77 -2.93
C ASN A 274 19.29 -11.80 -1.75
N ALA A 275 20.47 -11.82 -1.12
CA ALA A 275 20.80 -10.95 0.02
C ALA A 275 20.68 -9.45 -0.31
N ALA A 276 20.98 -9.07 -1.56
CA ALA A 276 21.01 -7.69 -2.04
C ALA A 276 19.63 -7.12 -2.43
N GLU A 277 18.57 -7.93 -2.47
CA GLU A 277 17.22 -7.44 -2.78
C GLU A 277 16.79 -6.39 -1.73
N LYS A 278 16.45 -5.19 -2.22
CA LYS A 278 16.04 -4.03 -1.41
C LYS A 278 14.57 -4.12 -1.01
N VAL A 279 14.28 -5.07 -0.14
CA VAL A 279 12.97 -5.28 0.46
C VAL A 279 13.13 -5.39 1.97
N GLY A 280 12.24 -4.75 2.72
CA GLY A 280 12.15 -4.96 4.16
C GLY A 280 11.82 -6.42 4.46
N VAL A 281 12.30 -6.94 5.59
CA VAL A 281 12.09 -8.33 5.98
C VAL A 281 11.24 -8.41 7.24
N ILE A 282 10.32 -9.36 7.28
CA ILE A 282 9.64 -9.69 8.51
C ILE A 282 10.58 -10.51 9.38
N GLY A 283 10.66 -10.16 10.67
CA GLY A 283 11.48 -10.82 11.67
C GLY A 283 10.96 -10.57 13.06
N LEU A 284 11.73 -10.99 14.07
CA LEU A 284 11.49 -10.64 15.45
C LEU A 284 12.54 -9.62 15.89
N VAL A 285 12.11 -8.55 16.54
CA VAL A 285 12.99 -7.62 17.28
C VAL A 285 12.54 -7.66 18.73
N ASP A 286 13.43 -8.10 19.62
CA ASP A 286 13.14 -8.30 21.05
C ASP A 286 11.89 -9.17 21.28
N GLY A 287 11.76 -10.24 20.47
CA GLY A 287 10.66 -11.21 20.52
C GLY A 287 9.34 -10.74 19.92
N ARG A 288 9.24 -9.50 19.41
CA ARG A 288 8.03 -8.97 18.76
C ARG A 288 8.16 -9.03 17.24
N THR A 289 7.09 -9.42 16.55
CA THR A 289 7.05 -9.40 15.09
C THR A 289 7.20 -7.96 14.58
N SER A 290 8.16 -7.75 13.69
CA SER A 290 8.56 -6.44 13.19
C SER A 290 8.92 -6.56 11.70
N CYS A 291 8.82 -5.46 10.96
CA CYS A 291 9.45 -5.32 9.66
C CYS A 291 10.75 -4.54 9.84
N ILE A 292 11.85 -5.11 9.39
CA ILE A 292 13.19 -4.51 9.45
C ILE A 292 13.49 -4.03 8.04
N GLU A 293 13.67 -2.72 7.86
CA GLU A 293 13.99 -2.16 6.56
C GLU A 293 15.36 -2.64 6.06
N TYR A 294 15.52 -2.69 4.74
CA TYR A 294 16.75 -3.22 4.15
C TYR A 294 18.00 -2.41 4.53
N SER A 295 17.83 -1.12 4.83
CA SER A 295 18.89 -0.21 5.30
C SER A 295 19.31 -0.49 6.74
N ASP A 296 18.42 -1.10 7.52
CA ASP A 296 18.57 -1.25 8.98
C ASP A 296 18.95 -2.68 9.35
N LEU A 297 18.87 -3.62 8.40
CA LEU A 297 19.31 -5.00 8.58
C LEU A 297 20.85 -5.11 8.49
N PRO A 298 21.55 -5.56 9.55
CA PRO A 298 23.00 -5.70 9.55
C PRO A 298 23.52 -6.57 8.39
N VAL A 299 24.74 -6.32 7.92
CA VAL A 299 25.36 -7.06 6.80
C VAL A 299 25.37 -8.56 7.10
N GLU A 300 25.74 -8.92 8.31
CA GLU A 300 25.85 -10.30 8.79
C GLU A 300 24.48 -10.99 8.73
N ALA A 301 23.40 -10.29 9.14
CA ALA A 301 22.04 -10.80 9.05
C ALA A 301 21.54 -10.88 7.60
N ARG A 302 21.91 -9.93 6.73
CA ARG A 302 21.54 -9.93 5.31
C ARG A 302 22.07 -11.15 4.56
N GLU A 303 23.26 -11.62 4.91
CA GLU A 303 23.94 -12.74 4.25
C GLU A 303 23.77 -14.08 4.99
N ALA A 304 23.23 -14.07 6.21
CA ALA A 304 23.08 -15.27 7.03
C ALA A 304 22.19 -16.32 6.35
N ARG A 305 22.67 -17.57 6.33
CA ARG A 305 22.00 -18.71 5.71
C ARG A 305 21.81 -19.88 6.66
N ASP A 306 20.77 -20.67 6.42
CA ASP A 306 20.54 -21.94 7.12
C ASP A 306 21.41 -23.07 6.54
N ALA A 307 21.28 -24.27 7.11
CA ALA A 307 22.01 -25.45 6.66
C ALA A 307 21.65 -25.92 5.23
N ARG A 308 20.57 -25.41 4.65
CA ARG A 308 20.13 -25.68 3.27
C ARG A 308 20.61 -24.62 2.29
N GLY A 309 21.28 -23.57 2.78
CA GLY A 309 21.75 -22.45 1.97
C GLY A 309 20.69 -21.37 1.75
N GLU A 310 19.53 -21.45 2.40
CA GLU A 310 18.47 -20.44 2.30
C GLU A 310 18.73 -19.26 3.25
N LEU A 311 18.31 -18.06 2.89
CA LEU A 311 18.51 -16.87 3.73
C LEU A 311 17.68 -16.97 5.03
N LEU A 312 18.31 -16.82 6.20
CA LEU A 312 17.60 -16.80 7.48
C LEU A 312 16.63 -15.64 7.58
N TYR A 313 17.04 -14.48 7.07
CA TYR A 313 16.22 -13.26 6.98
C TYR A 313 15.69 -13.09 5.56
N GLY A 314 15.04 -14.15 5.05
CA GLY A 314 14.54 -14.23 3.68
C GLY A 314 13.08 -13.83 3.48
N ALA A 315 12.33 -13.54 4.56
CA ALA A 315 10.90 -13.24 4.53
C ALA A 315 10.63 -11.80 4.04
N GLY A 316 10.73 -11.56 2.73
CA GLY A 316 10.56 -10.26 2.11
C GLY A 316 9.13 -9.76 2.17
N ASN A 317 8.90 -8.60 2.80
CA ASN A 317 7.61 -7.97 2.93
C ASN A 317 7.10 -7.45 1.58
N ILE A 318 5.90 -7.88 1.18
CA ILE A 318 5.25 -7.45 -0.07
C ILE A 318 4.15 -6.41 0.13
N ALA A 319 4.06 -5.81 1.33
CA ALA A 319 3.08 -4.79 1.70
C ALA A 319 1.62 -5.25 1.52
N MET A 320 1.36 -6.55 1.77
CA MET A 320 0.04 -7.15 1.86
C MET A 320 -0.22 -7.59 3.28
N HIS A 321 -1.27 -7.04 3.89
CA HIS A 321 -1.57 -7.24 5.31
C HIS A 321 -3.05 -7.56 5.51
N VAL A 322 -3.36 -8.21 6.63
CA VAL A 322 -4.73 -8.21 7.18
C VAL A 322 -4.66 -7.49 8.53
N LEU A 323 -5.61 -6.59 8.75
CA LEU A 323 -5.71 -5.75 9.94
C LEU A 323 -7.07 -5.95 10.60
N ASP A 324 -7.09 -6.23 11.89
CA ASP A 324 -8.32 -6.21 12.69
C ASP A 324 -8.80 -4.76 12.87
N VAL A 325 -10.09 -4.51 12.65
CA VAL A 325 -10.66 -3.15 12.77
C VAL A 325 -10.48 -2.58 14.18
N GLY A 326 -10.67 -3.40 15.23
CA GLY A 326 -10.48 -2.97 16.62
C GLY A 326 -9.04 -2.66 16.95
N PHE A 327 -8.10 -3.42 16.39
CA PHE A 327 -6.68 -3.11 16.48
C PHE A 327 -6.35 -1.75 15.85
N VAL A 328 -6.85 -1.45 14.65
CA VAL A 328 -6.65 -0.14 14.00
C VAL A 328 -7.25 1.00 14.82
N GLU A 329 -8.45 0.84 15.37
CA GLU A 329 -9.08 1.80 16.29
C GLU A 329 -8.19 2.06 17.53
N SER A 330 -7.60 1.00 18.11
CA SER A 330 -6.72 1.13 19.28
C SER A 330 -5.45 1.95 18.99
N LEU A 331 -4.92 1.83 17.76
CA LEU A 331 -3.72 2.54 17.30
C LEU A 331 -3.98 4.01 16.94
N THR A 332 -5.23 4.37 16.69
CA THR A 332 -5.63 5.70 16.19
C THR A 332 -6.40 6.52 17.22
N THR A 333 -6.93 5.88 18.27
CA THR A 333 -7.57 6.56 19.40
C THR A 333 -6.61 7.56 20.06
N GLY A 334 -6.94 8.85 19.96
CA GLY A 334 -6.12 9.94 20.49
C GLY A 334 -4.93 10.32 19.62
N GLY A 335 -4.93 9.93 18.34
CA GLY A 335 -3.84 10.13 17.39
C GLY A 335 -3.13 8.82 17.03
N LEU A 336 -2.34 8.86 15.95
CA LEU A 336 -1.64 7.69 15.44
C LEU A 336 -0.47 7.31 16.35
N LYS A 337 -0.52 6.10 16.92
CA LYS A 337 0.49 5.57 17.84
C LYS A 337 1.61 4.82 17.13
N LEU A 338 2.13 5.35 16.03
CA LEU A 338 3.27 4.82 15.27
C LEU A 338 4.48 5.76 15.35
N PRO A 339 5.72 5.24 15.26
CA PRO A 339 6.91 6.08 15.21
C PRO A 339 6.96 6.88 13.90
N TRP A 340 7.58 8.06 13.98
CA TRP A 340 7.92 8.86 12.81
C TRP A 340 9.36 8.60 12.39
N HIS A 341 9.54 8.30 11.11
CA HIS A 341 10.83 8.12 10.46
C HIS A 341 11.27 9.42 9.78
N VAL A 342 12.55 9.75 9.91
CA VAL A 342 13.12 11.03 9.44
C VAL A 342 13.95 10.79 8.18
N ALA A 343 13.42 11.19 7.02
CA ALA A 343 14.12 11.09 5.74
C ALA A 343 14.85 12.41 5.43
N ARG A 344 16.16 12.47 5.77
CA ARG A 344 17.03 13.64 5.52
C ARG A 344 17.48 13.69 4.06
N LYS A 345 17.31 14.83 3.39
CA LYS A 345 17.63 14.98 1.96
C LYS A 345 17.73 16.44 1.52
N SER A 346 18.41 16.65 0.40
CA SER A 346 18.34 17.91 -0.36
C SER A 346 17.02 18.02 -1.12
N MET A 347 16.35 19.17 -1.04
CA MET A 347 15.06 19.42 -1.69
C MET A 347 15.11 20.72 -2.50
N ASN A 348 14.48 20.71 -3.68
CA ASN A 348 14.15 21.93 -4.41
C ASN A 348 13.08 22.68 -3.62
N VAL A 349 13.39 23.88 -3.15
CA VAL A 349 12.48 24.72 -2.36
C VAL A 349 12.42 26.12 -2.94
N TRP A 350 11.43 26.90 -2.49
CA TRP A 350 11.41 28.34 -2.69
C TRP A 350 11.88 29.03 -1.41
N ASP A 351 12.85 29.94 -1.53
CA ASP A 351 13.37 30.73 -0.41
C ASP A 351 13.65 32.16 -0.88
N ARG A 352 13.09 33.16 -0.17
CA ARG A 352 13.29 34.60 -0.41
C ARG A 352 13.23 35.03 -1.89
N GLY A 353 12.22 34.57 -2.61
CA GLY A 353 11.98 34.98 -4.01
C GLY A 353 12.66 34.11 -5.07
N ALA A 354 13.47 33.11 -4.71
CA ALA A 354 14.16 32.26 -5.67
C ALA A 354 13.96 30.76 -5.41
N ALA A 355 13.96 29.97 -6.49
CA ALA A 355 14.10 28.53 -6.39
C ALA A 355 15.53 28.18 -6.00
N THR A 356 15.70 27.35 -4.97
CA THR A 356 17.01 26.95 -4.45
C THR A 356 16.98 25.51 -3.93
N GLN A 357 18.15 24.98 -3.55
CA GLN A 357 18.29 23.70 -2.88
C GLN A 357 18.55 23.92 -1.41
N LYS A 358 17.77 23.25 -0.56
CA LYS A 358 17.95 23.32 0.90
C LYS A 358 17.96 21.92 1.50
N GLN A 359 18.85 21.73 2.48
CA GLN A 359 18.87 20.51 3.28
C GLN A 359 17.73 20.55 4.30
N GLY A 360 17.05 19.43 4.45
CA GLY A 360 15.96 19.29 5.40
C GLY A 360 15.53 17.84 5.55
N ALA A 361 14.35 17.63 6.11
CA ALA A 361 13.78 16.31 6.28
C ALA A 361 12.29 16.25 5.92
N LYS A 362 11.89 15.04 5.53
CA LYS A 362 10.50 14.61 5.47
C LYS A 362 10.24 13.61 6.59
N PHE A 363 8.97 13.52 6.99
CA PHE A 363 8.52 12.69 8.10
C PHE A 363 7.47 11.72 7.60
N GLU A 364 7.71 10.44 7.82
CA GLU A 364 6.84 9.36 7.34
C GLU A 364 6.56 8.37 8.47
N THR A 365 5.38 7.78 8.47
CA THR A 365 5.05 6.61 9.29
C THR A 365 4.93 5.39 8.38
N PHE A 366 5.30 4.21 8.89
CA PHE A 366 5.19 2.97 8.14
C PHE A 366 4.13 2.05 8.75
N VAL A 367 3.24 1.52 7.91
CA VAL A 367 2.13 0.64 8.33
C VAL A 367 2.63 -0.59 9.07
N PHE A 368 3.81 -1.09 8.72
CA PHE A 368 4.39 -2.28 9.34
C PHE A 368 4.94 -2.01 10.75
N ASP A 369 5.06 -0.75 11.19
CA ASP A 369 5.35 -0.40 12.58
C ASP A 369 4.18 -0.71 13.53
N ALA A 370 3.03 -1.13 12.98
CA ALA A 370 1.94 -1.68 13.75
C ALA A 370 2.19 -3.15 14.17
N LEU A 371 3.02 -3.92 13.46
CA LEU A 371 3.30 -5.33 13.77
C LEU A 371 3.75 -5.56 15.24
N PRO A 372 4.67 -4.76 15.81
CA PRO A 372 5.15 -5.00 17.18
C PRO A 372 4.10 -4.67 18.26
N LYS A 373 3.05 -3.95 17.88
CA LYS A 373 1.92 -3.56 18.74
C LYS A 373 0.78 -4.56 18.65
N SER A 374 0.80 -5.46 17.67
CA SER A 374 -0.21 -6.50 17.50
C SER A 374 -0.14 -7.52 18.64
N PRO A 375 -1.27 -8.01 19.19
CA PRO A 375 -1.27 -9.05 20.21
C PRO A 375 -0.70 -10.40 19.71
N SER A 376 -0.87 -10.66 18.42
CA SER A 376 -0.41 -11.85 17.71
C SER A 376 -0.23 -11.50 16.22
N SER A 377 0.60 -12.21 15.48
CA SER A 377 0.82 -11.95 14.06
C SER A 377 1.09 -13.26 13.32
N VAL A 378 0.62 -13.33 12.07
CA VAL A 378 0.97 -14.41 11.14
C VAL A 378 1.84 -13.84 10.02
N THR A 379 2.93 -14.56 9.73
CA THR A 379 3.76 -14.34 8.53
C THR A 379 3.49 -15.46 7.55
N LEU A 380 2.72 -15.20 6.49
CA LEU A 380 2.38 -16.19 5.47
C LEU A 380 3.34 -16.09 4.28
N GLU A 381 4.08 -17.14 4.00
CA GLU A 381 4.88 -17.23 2.77
C GLU A 381 3.99 -17.59 1.57
N VAL A 382 4.17 -16.85 0.47
CA VAL A 382 3.47 -17.07 -0.80
C VAL A 382 4.45 -17.19 -1.96
N ALA A 383 4.02 -17.82 -3.05
CA ALA A 383 4.81 -17.91 -4.27
C ALA A 383 4.85 -16.55 -4.97
N ARG A 384 6.05 -15.98 -5.13
CA ARG A 384 6.25 -14.69 -5.83
C ARG A 384 5.58 -14.66 -7.20
N ALA A 385 5.78 -15.70 -7.99
CA ALA A 385 5.24 -15.81 -9.34
C ALA A 385 3.69 -15.75 -9.39
N HIS A 386 3.01 -15.99 -8.27
CA HIS A 386 1.55 -16.00 -8.20
C HIS A 386 0.99 -14.74 -7.55
N GLU A 387 1.74 -14.09 -6.65
CA GLU A 387 1.20 -13.05 -5.78
C GLU A 387 1.99 -11.74 -5.75
N PHE A 388 3.17 -11.65 -6.38
CA PHE A 388 4.00 -10.45 -6.29
C PHE A 388 4.76 -10.13 -7.58
N SER A 389 4.23 -9.16 -8.33
CA SER A 389 4.91 -8.51 -9.45
C SER A 389 4.55 -7.03 -9.48
N PRO A 390 5.25 -6.19 -8.69
CA PRO A 390 4.91 -4.77 -8.54
C PRO A 390 5.38 -3.94 -9.74
N VAL A 391 4.71 -2.81 -9.98
CA VAL A 391 5.06 -1.85 -11.03
C VAL A 391 5.62 -0.58 -10.39
N LYS A 392 6.95 -0.46 -10.25
CA LYS A 392 7.63 0.65 -9.56
C LYS A 392 8.45 1.56 -10.49
N ASN A 393 8.99 1.00 -11.57
CA ASN A 393 9.91 1.67 -12.49
C ASN A 393 9.32 1.70 -13.91
N ALA A 394 9.70 2.69 -14.73
CA ALA A 394 9.27 2.73 -16.14
C ALA A 394 9.79 1.53 -16.94
N GLU A 395 11.04 1.12 -16.69
CA GLU A 395 11.74 0.05 -17.39
C GLU A 395 12.56 -0.80 -16.40
N GLY A 396 13.01 -1.99 -16.83
CA GLY A 396 13.82 -2.89 -16.03
C GLY A 396 13.03 -3.69 -15.00
N GLU A 397 13.65 -3.99 -13.85
CA GLU A 397 12.97 -4.69 -12.75
C GLU A 397 11.76 -3.91 -12.24
N ASP A 398 10.71 -4.63 -11.82
CA ASP A 398 9.46 -4.05 -11.31
C ASP A 398 8.87 -3.01 -12.28
N SER A 399 8.81 -3.32 -13.58
CA SER A 399 8.27 -2.44 -14.63
C SER A 399 6.95 -2.95 -15.20
N PRO A 400 6.20 -2.13 -15.98
CA PRO A 400 5.02 -2.61 -16.69
C PRO A 400 5.30 -3.82 -17.57
N ALA A 401 6.47 -3.88 -18.21
CA ALA A 401 6.86 -4.99 -19.06
C ALA A 401 7.03 -6.29 -18.27
N THR A 402 7.75 -6.26 -17.14
CA THR A 402 7.93 -7.45 -16.30
C THR A 402 6.61 -7.92 -15.71
N CYS A 403 5.78 -6.98 -15.25
CA CYS A 403 4.48 -7.29 -14.67
C CYS A 403 3.50 -7.91 -15.69
N ARG A 404 3.41 -7.37 -16.91
CA ARG A 404 2.63 -7.97 -18.00
C ARG A 404 3.11 -9.37 -18.33
N ALA A 405 4.43 -9.58 -18.39
CA ALA A 405 5.00 -10.89 -18.66
C ALA A 405 4.67 -11.90 -17.54
N ASP A 406 4.71 -11.50 -16.28
CA ASP A 406 4.37 -12.36 -15.14
C ASP A 406 2.87 -12.73 -15.13
N LEU A 407 1.98 -11.77 -15.41
CA LEU A 407 0.55 -12.02 -15.60
C LEU A 407 0.28 -13.03 -16.73
N CYS A 408 0.95 -12.85 -17.88
CA CYS A 408 0.87 -13.79 -18.99
C CYS A 408 1.36 -15.19 -18.60
N ARG A 409 2.50 -15.31 -17.91
CA ARG A 409 3.03 -16.61 -17.45
C ARG A 409 2.07 -17.31 -16.51
N LEU A 410 1.51 -16.58 -15.55
CA LEU A 410 0.52 -17.11 -14.61
C LEU A 410 -0.71 -17.66 -15.35
N HIS A 411 -1.29 -16.87 -16.25
CA HIS A 411 -2.48 -17.31 -17.00
C HIS A 411 -2.15 -18.41 -18.01
N ALA A 412 -0.97 -18.39 -18.63
CA ALA A 412 -0.54 -19.46 -19.53
C ALA A 412 -0.41 -20.80 -18.79
N GLU A 413 0.07 -20.79 -17.55
CA GLU A 413 0.08 -21.97 -16.70
C GLU A 413 -1.33 -22.53 -16.48
N TRP A 414 -2.31 -21.68 -16.15
CA TRP A 414 -3.69 -22.10 -15.90
C TRP A 414 -4.37 -22.65 -17.16
N VAL A 415 -4.18 -21.97 -18.29
CA VAL A 415 -4.70 -22.39 -19.62
C VAL A 415 -4.10 -23.72 -20.03
N SER A 416 -2.78 -23.89 -19.87
CA SER A 416 -2.09 -25.15 -20.19
C SER A 416 -2.52 -26.29 -19.28
N ALA A 417 -2.68 -26.03 -17.97
CA ALA A 417 -3.15 -27.02 -17.00
C ALA A 417 -4.58 -27.52 -17.33
N ARG A 418 -5.36 -26.72 -18.07
CA ARG A 418 -6.68 -27.08 -18.57
C ARG A 418 -6.65 -27.77 -19.95
N GLY A 419 -5.48 -27.88 -20.59
CA GLY A 419 -5.32 -28.42 -21.94
C GLY A 419 -5.89 -27.53 -23.04
N LEU A 420 -5.99 -26.22 -22.79
CA LEU A 420 -6.50 -25.24 -23.75
C LEU A 420 -5.36 -24.63 -24.57
N PRO A 421 -5.63 -24.15 -25.81
CA PRO A 421 -4.59 -23.62 -26.68
C PRO A 421 -4.08 -22.25 -26.21
N LEU A 422 -2.76 -22.10 -26.25
CA LEU A 422 -2.06 -20.84 -26.05
C LEU A 422 -1.84 -20.11 -27.38
N PRO A 423 -1.82 -18.75 -27.37
CA PRO A 423 -1.36 -17.98 -28.52
C PRO A 423 0.11 -18.26 -28.81
N LYS A 424 0.60 -17.90 -30.01
CA LYS A 424 2.04 -17.98 -30.29
C LYS A 424 2.82 -17.10 -29.31
N PRO A 425 3.96 -17.56 -28.79
CA PRO A 425 4.76 -16.75 -27.87
C PRO A 425 5.39 -15.56 -28.62
N THR A 426 5.61 -14.46 -27.89
CA THR A 426 6.41 -13.32 -28.32
C THR A 426 7.90 -13.68 -28.37
N GLY A 427 8.74 -12.78 -28.87
CA GLY A 427 10.18 -13.03 -29.07
C GLY A 427 10.97 -13.36 -27.79
N ASP A 428 10.41 -13.04 -26.62
CA ASP A 428 10.92 -13.35 -25.28
C ASP A 428 10.31 -14.64 -24.67
N GLY A 429 9.54 -15.40 -25.46
CA GLY A 429 8.95 -16.68 -25.05
C GLY A 429 7.65 -16.56 -24.23
N VAL A 430 7.09 -15.36 -24.07
CA VAL A 430 5.86 -15.14 -23.31
C VAL A 430 4.63 -15.36 -24.19
N HIS A 431 3.67 -16.15 -23.73
CA HIS A 431 2.38 -16.30 -24.42
C HIS A 431 1.46 -15.14 -24.02
N PRO A 432 1.00 -14.28 -24.95
CA PRO A 432 0.15 -13.14 -24.61
C PRO A 432 -1.28 -13.60 -24.29
N VAL A 433 -1.49 -14.04 -23.06
CA VAL A 433 -2.76 -14.57 -22.59
C VAL A 433 -3.20 -13.89 -21.31
N GLU A 434 -4.48 -13.55 -21.26
CA GLU A 434 -5.12 -12.88 -20.14
C GLU A 434 -6.36 -13.66 -19.72
N ILE A 435 -6.52 -13.86 -18.41
CA ILE A 435 -7.76 -14.36 -17.82
C ILE A 435 -8.35 -13.19 -17.02
N ASP A 436 -9.59 -12.80 -17.33
CA ASP A 436 -10.32 -11.81 -16.56
C ASP A 436 -10.54 -12.38 -15.15
N PRO A 437 -10.16 -11.66 -14.08
CA PRO A 437 -10.38 -12.15 -12.73
C PRO A 437 -11.85 -12.49 -12.42
N VAL A 438 -12.82 -11.85 -13.09
CA VAL A 438 -14.25 -12.18 -12.92
C VAL A 438 -14.56 -13.62 -13.34
N LEU A 439 -13.90 -14.12 -14.39
CA LEU A 439 -13.98 -15.52 -14.80
C LEU A 439 -13.26 -16.42 -13.77
N ALA A 440 -12.03 -16.05 -13.42
CA ALA A 440 -11.24 -16.75 -12.42
C ALA A 440 -10.12 -15.88 -11.84
N ASP A 441 -10.11 -15.71 -10.52
CA ASP A 441 -9.12 -14.95 -9.74
C ASP A 441 -8.01 -15.83 -9.15
N HIS A 442 -8.10 -17.15 -9.32
CA HIS A 442 -7.11 -18.17 -8.95
C HIS A 442 -7.24 -19.41 -9.84
N ARG A 443 -6.21 -20.27 -9.81
CA ARG A 443 -6.05 -21.42 -10.69
C ARG A 443 -7.22 -22.41 -10.61
N GLU A 444 -7.61 -22.81 -9.41
CA GLU A 444 -8.67 -23.81 -9.21
C GLU A 444 -10.02 -23.33 -9.75
N ALA A 445 -10.37 -22.04 -9.56
CA ALA A 445 -11.54 -21.45 -10.19
C ALA A 445 -11.47 -21.52 -11.72
N PHE A 446 -10.31 -21.23 -12.32
CA PHE A 446 -10.16 -21.32 -13.77
C PHE A 446 -10.30 -22.75 -14.27
N LEU A 447 -9.77 -23.75 -13.57
CA LEU A 447 -9.92 -25.15 -13.95
C LEU A 447 -11.38 -25.63 -13.89
N CYS A 448 -12.13 -25.14 -12.91
CA CYS A 448 -13.53 -25.49 -12.69
C CYS A 448 -14.54 -24.65 -13.51
N ALA A 449 -14.13 -23.53 -14.11
CA ALA A 449 -15.04 -22.65 -14.85
C ALA A 449 -15.72 -23.41 -16.03
N PRO A 450 -17.00 -23.17 -16.36
CA PRO A 450 -17.66 -23.90 -17.45
C PRO A 450 -17.16 -23.45 -18.84
N ALA A 451 -16.52 -24.38 -19.57
CA ALA A 451 -16.13 -24.27 -20.98
C ALA A 451 -15.64 -22.87 -21.45
N PRO A 452 -14.58 -22.29 -20.83
CA PRO A 452 -14.13 -20.95 -21.16
C PRO A 452 -13.55 -20.95 -22.58
N LYS A 453 -14.05 -20.04 -23.43
CA LYS A 453 -13.56 -19.83 -24.78
C LYS A 453 -12.87 -18.47 -24.85
N PRO A 454 -11.65 -18.39 -25.42
CA PRO A 454 -10.98 -17.12 -25.50
C PRO A 454 -11.60 -16.27 -26.61
N ARG A 455 -11.69 -14.97 -26.38
CA ARG A 455 -11.67 -13.98 -27.46
C ARG A 455 -10.24 -13.91 -27.97
N VAL A 456 -10.06 -14.14 -29.27
CA VAL A 456 -8.76 -14.10 -29.95
C VAL A 456 -8.67 -12.79 -30.74
N ASP A 457 -7.64 -12.00 -30.48
CA ASP A 457 -7.31 -10.79 -31.22
C ASP A 457 -5.80 -10.72 -31.51
N ASP A 458 -5.37 -9.71 -32.26
CA ASP A 458 -3.96 -9.56 -32.67
C ASP A 458 -3.00 -9.35 -31.48
N LYS A 459 -3.53 -8.94 -30.31
CA LYS A 459 -2.73 -8.76 -29.09
C LYS A 459 -2.60 -10.04 -28.29
N GLY A 460 -3.51 -11.01 -28.43
CA GLY A 460 -3.44 -12.25 -27.68
C GLY A 460 -4.78 -12.98 -27.50
N HIS A 461 -4.82 -13.84 -26.48
CA HIS A 461 -6.04 -14.56 -26.07
C HIS A 461 -6.56 -13.96 -24.76
N VAL A 462 -7.86 -13.62 -24.71
CA VAL A 462 -8.53 -13.17 -23.48
C VAL A 462 -9.65 -14.15 -23.11
N TYR A 463 -9.57 -14.74 -21.92
CA TYR A 463 -10.63 -15.54 -21.33
C TYR A 463 -11.42 -14.66 -20.35
N ALA A 464 -12.70 -14.40 -20.60
CA ALA A 464 -13.53 -13.52 -19.78
C ALA A 464 -14.93 -14.10 -19.53
#